data_AF-A0A1H3B9A4-F1
#
_entry.id   AF-A0A1H3B9A4-F1
#
_cell.length_a   1.000
_cell.length_b   1.000
_cell.length_c   1.000
_cell.angle_alpha   90.00
_cell.angle_beta   90.00
_cell.angle_gamma   90.00
#
_symmetry.space_group_name_H-M   'P 1'
#
loop_
_entity.id
_entity.type
_entity.pdbx_description
1 polymer ?
#
loop_
_entity_poly.entity_id
_entity_poly.type
_entity_poly.pdbx_seq_one_letter_code
_entity_poly.pdbx_strand_id
1 'polypeptide(L)'
;MAKILDKYYNNPILYDYSLCILIILSLQLGSERKLIKLPSGEFNFDFASDIGAIGLTISGFILTLITILISFKSSQILSDEKLKNDSSPFKIFLSSKLYKRAIEILQKGVISLIIISFLIYFSKLILPKEESSYMFFLNITGLIIILTTFLRCYYVLGLILKMQK
;
A
#
# COMPACT_ATOMS: atom_id res chain seq x y z
N MET A 1 9.98 -10.15 17.64
CA MET A 1 9.02 -9.58 16.67
C MET A 1 9.20 -8.08 16.45
N ALA A 2 9.27 -7.24 17.50
CA ALA A 2 9.38 -5.77 17.36
C ALA A 2 10.51 -5.28 16.42
N LYS A 3 11.74 -5.80 16.57
CA LYS A 3 12.90 -5.37 15.78
C LYS A 3 12.77 -5.55 14.26
N ILE A 4 12.04 -6.58 13.80
CA ILE A 4 11.86 -6.85 12.36
C ILE A 4 10.84 -5.86 11.77
N LEU A 5 9.75 -5.61 12.52
CA LEU A 5 8.73 -4.65 12.14
C LEU A 5 9.30 -3.23 12.09
N ASP A 6 10.08 -2.83 13.10
CA ASP A 6 10.71 -1.51 13.15
C ASP A 6 11.64 -1.27 11.94
N LYS A 7 12.38 -2.32 11.54
CA LYS A 7 13.26 -2.27 10.37
C LYS A 7 12.44 -2.15 9.07
N TYR A 8 11.32 -2.85 8.97
CA TYR A 8 10.39 -2.74 7.84
C TYR A 8 9.79 -1.33 7.74
N TYR A 9 9.26 -0.78 8.84
CA TYR A 9 8.66 0.56 8.86
C TYR A 9 9.66 1.72 8.69
N ASN A 10 10.96 1.46 8.83
CA ASN A 10 11.99 2.45 8.51
C ASN A 10 12.21 2.58 6.99
N ASN A 11 12.11 1.49 6.22
CA ASN A 11 12.30 1.51 4.77
C ASN A 11 11.30 0.60 4.03
N PRO A 12 9.99 0.84 4.15
CA PRO A 12 8.99 -0.16 3.78
C PRO A 12 8.94 -0.43 2.27
N ILE A 13 9.28 0.57 1.44
CA ILE A 13 9.37 0.43 -0.01
C ILE A 13 10.47 -0.56 -0.40
N LEU A 14 11.66 -0.48 0.22
CA LEU A 14 12.77 -1.38 -0.13
C LEU A 14 12.43 -2.85 0.14
N TYR A 15 11.73 -3.13 1.25
CA TYR A 15 11.31 -4.49 1.58
C TYR A 15 10.22 -4.99 0.62
N ASP A 16 9.22 -4.18 0.30
CA ASP A 16 8.16 -4.56 -0.65
C ASP A 16 8.74 -4.91 -2.02
N TYR A 17 9.66 -4.11 -2.54
CA TYR A 17 10.33 -4.39 -3.81
C TYR A 17 11.26 -5.60 -3.74
N SER A 18 11.99 -5.80 -2.63
CA SER A 18 12.82 -7.00 -2.47
C SER A 18 12.00 -8.30 -2.44
N LEU A 19 10.84 -8.28 -1.78
CA LEU A 19 9.90 -9.40 -1.76
C LEU A 19 9.34 -9.65 -3.16
N CYS A 20 8.99 -8.57 -3.87
CA CYS A 20 8.50 -8.64 -5.23
C CYS A 20 9.53 -9.26 -6.18
N ILE A 21 10.80 -8.83 -6.11
CA ILE A 21 11.90 -9.38 -6.92
C ILE A 21 12.06 -10.87 -6.64
N LEU A 22 12.05 -11.29 -5.37
CA LEU A 22 12.13 -12.69 -4.99
C LEU A 22 10.99 -13.53 -5.58
N ILE A 23 9.76 -13.03 -5.51
CA ILE A 23 8.59 -13.74 -6.05
C ILE A 23 8.67 -13.82 -7.58
N ILE A 24 9.00 -12.73 -8.27
CA ILE A 24 9.14 -12.72 -9.74
C ILE A 24 10.22 -13.70 -10.18
N LEU A 25 11.40 -13.68 -9.55
CA LEU A 25 12.49 -14.62 -9.86
C LEU A 25 12.05 -16.07 -9.66
N SER A 26 11.32 -16.36 -8.57
CA SER A 26 10.81 -17.72 -8.31
C SER A 26 9.80 -18.18 -9.37
N LEU A 27 8.92 -17.28 -9.83
CA LEU A 27 7.94 -17.57 -10.87
C LEU A 27 8.60 -17.75 -12.23
N GLN A 28 9.60 -16.93 -12.55
CA GLN A 28 10.37 -17.06 -13.79
C GLN A 28 11.09 -18.40 -13.86
N LEU A 29 11.82 -18.79 -12.80
CA LEU A 29 12.48 -20.10 -12.71
C LEU A 29 11.47 -21.27 -12.79
N GLY A 30 10.29 -21.12 -12.19
CA GLY A 30 9.22 -22.12 -12.28
C GLY A 30 8.61 -22.25 -13.68
N SER A 31 8.47 -21.13 -14.39
CA SER A 31 7.99 -21.08 -15.77
C SER A 31 8.98 -21.74 -16.74
N GLU A 32 10.29 -21.45 -16.60
CA GLU A 32 11.34 -22.09 -17.41
C GLU A 32 11.36 -23.61 -17.23
N ARG A 33 11.06 -24.08 -16.01
CA ARG A 33 10.95 -25.52 -15.68
C ARG A 33 9.60 -26.14 -16.07
N LYS A 34 8.70 -25.40 -16.73
CA LYS A 34 7.33 -25.81 -17.11
C LYS A 34 6.46 -26.27 -15.93
N LEU A 35 6.82 -25.89 -14.70
CA LEU A 35 6.04 -26.17 -13.49
C LEU A 35 4.80 -25.28 -13.41
N ILE A 36 4.85 -24.12 -14.06
CA ILE A 36 3.79 -23.12 -14.12
C ILE A 36 3.41 -22.92 -15.59
N LYS A 37 2.13 -23.12 -15.92
CA LYS A 37 1.60 -22.75 -17.23
C LYS A 37 1.15 -21.29 -17.18
N LEU A 38 1.69 -20.47 -18.08
CA LEU A 38 1.24 -19.10 -18.26
C LEU A 38 -0.21 -19.10 -18.78
N PRO A 39 -1.11 -18.29 -18.19
CA PRO A 39 -2.48 -18.15 -18.67
C PRO A 39 -2.52 -17.45 -20.04
N SER A 40 -3.67 -17.53 -20.72
CA SER A 40 -3.86 -16.92 -22.04
C SER A 40 -3.71 -15.39 -22.01
N GLY A 41 -3.35 -14.81 -23.16
CA GLY A 41 -3.15 -13.37 -23.28
C GLY A 41 -4.38 -12.55 -22.88
N GLU A 42 -5.57 -12.91 -23.35
CA GLU A 42 -6.80 -12.17 -23.02
C GLU A 42 -7.05 -12.09 -21.51
N PHE A 43 -6.88 -13.20 -20.80
CA PHE A 43 -7.04 -13.24 -19.35
C PHE A 43 -6.07 -12.29 -18.63
N ASN A 44 -4.79 -12.24 -19.05
CA ASN A 44 -3.81 -11.35 -18.44
C ASN A 44 -4.14 -9.87 -18.66
N PHE A 45 -4.63 -9.51 -19.84
CA PHE A 45 -5.00 -8.13 -20.13
C PHE A 45 -6.26 -7.70 -19.37
N ASP A 46 -7.24 -8.58 -19.22
CA ASP A 46 -8.44 -8.29 -18.42
C ASP A 46 -8.10 -8.15 -16.94
N PHE A 47 -7.34 -9.09 -16.41
CA PHE A 47 -6.92 -9.08 -15.00
C PHE A 47 -6.09 -7.83 -14.65
N ALA A 48 -5.34 -7.28 -15.60
CA ALA A 48 -4.63 -6.02 -15.40
C ALA A 48 -5.56 -4.84 -15.08
N SER A 49 -6.71 -4.76 -15.76
CA SER A 49 -7.69 -3.71 -15.46
C SER A 49 -8.27 -3.88 -14.07
N ASP A 50 -8.54 -5.12 -13.65
CA ASP A 50 -9.05 -5.40 -12.31
C ASP A 50 -8.04 -5.00 -11.23
N ILE A 51 -6.76 -5.35 -11.41
CA ILE A 51 -5.70 -4.96 -10.47
C ILE A 51 -5.56 -3.43 -10.40
N GLY A 52 -5.54 -2.76 -11.55
CA GLY A 52 -5.49 -1.29 -11.61
C GLY A 52 -6.69 -0.65 -10.89
N ALA A 53 -7.89 -1.20 -11.06
CA ALA A 53 -9.09 -0.73 -10.40
C ALA A 53 -9.01 -0.92 -8.87
N ILE A 54 -8.62 -2.11 -8.41
CA ILE A 54 -8.42 -2.42 -6.99
C ILE A 54 -7.42 -1.44 -6.35
N GLY A 55 -6.27 -1.22 -7.02
CA GLY A 55 -5.24 -0.30 -6.53
C GLY A 55 -5.75 1.13 -6.38
N LEU A 56 -6.50 1.65 -7.34
CA LEU A 56 -7.14 2.96 -7.26
C LEU A 56 -8.20 3.03 -6.14
N THR A 57 -9.05 2.01 -6.00
CA THR A 57 -10.07 1.95 -4.94
C THR A 57 -9.44 1.97 -3.55
N ILE A 58 -8.40 1.15 -3.33
CA ILE A 58 -7.68 1.12 -2.04
C ILE A 58 -6.98 2.46 -1.78
N SER A 59 -6.42 3.10 -2.82
CA SER A 59 -5.81 4.41 -2.68
C SER A 59 -6.82 5.46 -2.21
N GLY A 60 -8.04 5.44 -2.76
CA GLY A 60 -9.14 6.31 -2.34
C GLY A 60 -9.55 6.07 -0.90
N PHE A 61 -9.70 4.81 -0.49
CA PHE A 61 -9.99 4.44 0.89
C PHE A 61 -8.94 4.97 1.87
N ILE A 62 -7.65 4.80 1.58
CA ILE A 62 -6.57 5.29 2.45
C ILE A 62 -6.54 6.83 2.47
N LEU A 63 -6.82 7.48 1.34
CA LEU A 63 -6.92 8.94 1.29
C LEU A 63 -8.06 9.47 2.19
N THR A 64 -9.23 8.83 2.16
CA THR A 64 -10.33 9.16 3.08
C THR A 64 -9.91 9.02 4.54
N LEU A 65 -9.17 7.96 4.89
CA LEU A 65 -8.65 7.79 6.25
C LEU A 65 -7.68 8.92 6.65
N ILE A 66 -6.78 9.31 5.76
CA ILE A 66 -5.86 10.45 5.99
C ILE A 66 -6.67 11.71 6.27
N THR A 67 -7.71 11.99 5.47
CA THR A 67 -8.59 13.15 5.66
C THR A 67 -9.26 13.13 7.04
N ILE A 68 -9.82 11.98 7.45
CA ILE A 68 -10.44 11.81 8.78
C ILE A 68 -9.43 12.12 9.90
N LEU A 69 -8.21 11.59 9.80
CA LEU A 69 -7.16 11.83 10.80
C LEU A 69 -6.76 13.31 10.88
N ILE A 70 -6.67 13.99 9.74
CA ILE A 70 -6.39 15.43 9.68
C ILE A 70 -7.53 16.23 10.31
N SER A 71 -8.79 15.88 10.02
CA SER A 71 -9.96 16.51 10.63
C SER A 71 -9.95 16.36 12.16
N PHE A 72 -9.67 15.16 12.69
CA PHE A 72 -9.55 14.95 14.13
C PHE A 72 -8.45 15.81 14.77
N LYS A 73 -7.29 15.94 14.12
CA LYS A 73 -6.23 16.83 14.60
C LYS A 73 -6.67 18.29 14.62
N SER A 74 -7.35 18.75 13.57
CA SER A 74 -7.85 20.13 13.47
C SER A 74 -8.87 20.43 14.55
N SER A 75 -9.78 19.50 14.86
CA SER A 75 -10.77 19.66 15.93
C SER A 75 -10.14 19.72 17.33
N GLN A 76 -9.01 19.03 17.56
CA GLN A 76 -8.32 19.09 18.86
C GLN A 76 -7.58 20.40 19.09
N ILE A 77 -6.97 20.99 18.05
CA ILE A 77 -6.31 22.30 18.15
C ILE A 77 -7.30 23.38 18.61
N LEU A 78 -8.57 23.27 18.22
CA LEU A 78 -9.65 24.17 18.64
C LEU A 78 -10.11 23.94 20.09
N SER A 79 -9.80 22.78 20.69
CA SER A 79 -10.21 22.39 22.04
C SER A 79 -9.12 22.57 23.10
N ASP A 80 -7.87 22.83 22.71
CA ASP A 80 -6.70 22.88 23.60
C ASP A 80 -6.65 24.11 24.52
N GLU A 81 -7.58 25.07 24.38
CA GLU A 81 -7.72 26.17 25.35
C GLU A 81 -8.21 25.74 26.74
N LYS A 82 -8.66 24.48 26.94
CA LYS A 82 -9.38 24.11 28.18
C LYS A 82 -8.91 22.94 29.03
N LEU A 83 -7.90 22.13 28.68
CA LEU A 83 -7.63 20.90 29.47
C LEU A 83 -6.14 20.61 29.68
N LYS A 84 -5.57 21.22 30.72
CA LYS A 84 -4.42 20.70 31.45
C LYS A 84 -4.91 19.57 32.38
N ASN A 85 -4.31 18.39 32.27
CA ASN A 85 -4.28 17.28 33.25
C ASN A 85 -4.95 15.93 32.94
N ASP A 86 -5.51 15.67 31.75
CA ASP A 86 -5.89 14.28 31.39
C ASP A 86 -5.85 14.04 29.86
N SER A 87 -4.64 13.91 29.32
CA SER A 87 -4.46 13.66 27.89
C SER A 87 -4.59 12.16 27.58
N SER A 88 -5.74 11.78 27.03
CA SER A 88 -5.94 10.45 26.42
C SER A 88 -4.74 10.07 25.52
N PRO A 89 -4.31 8.80 25.47
CA PRO A 89 -3.24 8.32 24.59
C PRO A 89 -3.38 8.80 23.13
N PHE A 90 -4.62 8.94 22.66
CA PHE A 90 -4.92 9.50 21.35
C PHE A 90 -4.53 10.98 21.19
N LYS A 91 -4.76 11.83 22.20
CA LYS A 91 -4.34 13.25 22.20
C LYS A 91 -2.81 13.37 22.19
N ILE A 92 -2.14 12.51 22.95
CA ILE A 92 -0.67 12.42 22.95
C ILE A 92 -0.17 12.00 21.56
N PHE A 93 -0.82 11.02 20.92
CA PHE A 93 -0.49 10.61 19.56
C PHE A 93 -0.62 11.77 18.56
N LEU A 94 -1.76 12.48 18.54
CA LEU A 94 -2.04 13.57 17.59
C LEU A 94 -1.08 14.76 17.69
N SER A 95 -0.57 15.02 18.90
CA SER A 95 0.45 16.05 19.17
C SER A 95 1.89 15.58 18.95
N SER A 96 2.13 14.27 18.85
CA SER A 96 3.47 13.70 18.73
C SER A 96 4.03 13.67 17.29
N LYS A 97 5.34 13.42 17.18
CA LYS A 97 6.01 13.10 15.90
C LYS A 97 5.49 11.80 15.26
N LEU A 98 4.86 10.90 16.04
CA LEU A 98 4.31 9.64 15.54
C LEU A 98 3.12 9.85 14.62
N TYR A 99 2.28 10.87 14.90
CA TYR A 99 1.19 11.25 14.00
C TYR A 99 1.72 11.66 12.63
N LYS A 100 2.72 12.55 12.58
CA LYS A 100 3.30 13.01 11.32
C LYS A 100 3.87 11.83 10.54
N ARG A 101 4.59 10.93 11.21
CA ARG A 101 5.12 9.69 10.60
C ARG A 101 4.01 8.78 10.07
N ALA A 102 2.91 8.61 10.81
CA ALA A 102 1.79 7.78 10.38
C ALA A 102 1.12 8.36 9.11
N ILE A 103 0.85 9.66 9.09
CA ILE A 103 0.32 10.35 7.90
C ILE A 103 1.27 10.22 6.71
N GLU A 104 2.57 10.41 6.91
CA GLU A 104 3.57 10.24 5.83
C GLU A 104 3.58 8.81 5.27
N ILE A 105 3.49 7.77 6.12
CA ILE A 105 3.43 6.37 5.67
C ILE A 105 2.16 6.13 4.84
N LEU A 106 1.01 6.62 5.32
CA LEU A 106 -0.26 6.48 4.60
C LEU A 106 -0.23 7.23 3.26
N GLN A 107 0.25 8.46 3.23
CA GLN A 107 0.38 9.27 2.00
C GLN A 107 1.30 8.61 0.97
N LYS A 108 2.46 8.11 1.41
CA LYS A 108 3.37 7.35 0.53
C LYS A 108 2.71 6.07 0.02
N GLY A 109 1.89 5.41 0.85
CA GLY A 109 1.08 4.26 0.44
C GLY A 109 0.09 4.61 -0.68
N VAL A 110 -0.66 5.71 -0.53
CA VAL A 110 -1.58 6.21 -1.57
C VAL A 110 -0.85 6.48 -2.87
N ILE A 111 0.26 7.22 -2.82
CA ILE A 111 1.06 7.54 -4.01
C ILE A 111 1.58 6.26 -4.67
N SER A 112 2.08 5.29 -3.89
CA SER A 112 2.54 4.00 -4.42
C SER A 112 1.44 3.24 -5.14
N LEU A 113 0.22 3.21 -4.58
CA LEU A 113 -0.94 2.53 -5.17
C LEU A 113 -1.40 3.22 -6.45
N ILE A 114 -1.42 4.56 -6.47
CA ILE A 114 -1.77 5.33 -7.67
C ILE A 114 -0.76 5.04 -8.79
N ILE A 115 0.54 5.15 -8.48
CA ILE A 115 1.61 4.93 -9.47
C ILE A 115 1.53 3.52 -10.05
N ILE A 116 1.41 2.47 -9.22
CA ILE A 116 1.37 1.11 -9.76
C ILE A 116 0.10 0.85 -10.57
N SER A 117 -1.04 1.41 -10.17
CA SER A 117 -2.30 1.26 -10.90
C SER A 117 -2.23 1.92 -12.27
N PHE A 118 -1.71 3.15 -12.34
CA PHE A 118 -1.49 3.84 -13.60
C PHE A 118 -0.46 3.12 -14.47
N LEU A 119 0.62 2.61 -13.88
CA LEU A 119 1.64 1.84 -14.61
C LEU A 119 0.99 0.61 -15.26
N ILE A 120 0.15 -0.13 -14.55
CA ILE A 120 -0.60 -1.27 -15.11
C ILE A 120 -1.49 -0.83 -16.28
N TYR A 121 -2.25 0.26 -16.14
CA TYR A 121 -3.10 0.76 -17.22
C TYR A 121 -2.29 1.22 -18.43
N PHE A 122 -1.20 1.96 -18.22
CA PHE A 122 -0.31 2.38 -19.31
C PHE A 122 0.33 1.18 -20.01
N SER A 123 0.79 0.19 -19.24
CA SER A 123 1.31 -1.05 -19.77
C SER A 123 0.27 -1.80 -20.60
N LYS A 124 -0.98 -1.90 -20.14
CA LYS A 124 -2.08 -2.50 -20.90
C LYS A 124 -2.33 -1.80 -22.25
N LEU A 125 -2.14 -0.48 -22.33
CA LEU A 125 -2.34 0.30 -23.55
C LEU A 125 -1.19 0.16 -24.56
N ILE A 126 0.05 0.01 -24.06
CA ILE A 126 1.26 0.01 -24.90
C ILE A 126 1.65 -1.40 -25.33
N LEU A 127 1.45 -2.41 -24.47
CA LEU A 127 1.89 -3.78 -24.75
C LEU A 127 0.96 -4.46 -25.77
N PRO A 128 1.53 -5.03 -26.85
CA PRO A 128 0.76 -5.81 -27.81
C PRO A 128 0.39 -7.17 -27.18
N LYS A 129 -0.70 -7.80 -27.67
CA LYS A 129 -1.27 -9.02 -27.05
C LYS A 129 -0.31 -10.21 -27.07
N GLU A 130 0.60 -10.22 -28.03
CA GLU A 130 1.66 -11.22 -28.22
C GLU A 130 2.63 -11.25 -27.02
N GLU A 131 2.77 -10.12 -26.31
CA GLU A 131 3.67 -9.95 -25.15
C GLU A 131 2.98 -10.25 -23.80
N SER A 132 1.99 -11.13 -23.82
CA SER A 132 1.17 -11.49 -22.64
C SER A 132 1.96 -11.96 -21.42
N SER A 133 3.16 -12.53 -21.61
CA SER A 133 4.05 -12.96 -20.52
C SER A 133 4.51 -11.78 -19.66
N TYR A 134 4.87 -10.65 -20.29
CA TYR A 134 5.24 -9.44 -19.55
C TYR A 134 4.06 -8.90 -18.76
N MET A 135 2.86 -8.95 -19.34
CA MET A 135 1.64 -8.52 -18.65
C MET A 135 1.35 -9.39 -17.43
N PHE A 136 1.58 -10.71 -17.52
CA PHE A 136 1.46 -11.61 -16.37
C PHE A 136 2.39 -11.20 -15.22
N PHE A 137 3.68 -11.00 -15.47
CA PHE A 137 4.63 -10.60 -14.42
C PHE A 137 4.30 -9.22 -13.84
N LEU A 138 3.84 -8.30 -14.68
CA LEU A 138 3.42 -6.97 -14.26
C LEU A 138 2.18 -7.02 -13.37
N ASN A 139 1.21 -7.87 -13.70
CA ASN A 139 0.03 -8.12 -12.87
C ASN A 139 0.41 -8.69 -11.50
N ILE A 140 1.27 -9.71 -11.46
CA ILE A 140 1.75 -10.26 -10.19
C ILE A 140 2.49 -9.20 -9.36
N THR A 141 3.33 -8.39 -10.00
CA THR A 141 4.03 -7.26 -9.36
C THR A 141 3.04 -6.29 -8.75
N GLY A 142 2.04 -5.88 -9.54
CA GLY A 142 0.96 -5.00 -9.11
C GLY A 142 0.22 -5.55 -7.89
N LEU A 143 -0.17 -6.82 -7.95
CA LEU A 143 -0.89 -7.50 -6.86
C LEU A 143 -0.07 -7.50 -5.57
N ILE A 144 1.22 -7.82 -5.65
CA ILE A 144 2.11 -7.85 -4.48
C ILE A 144 2.23 -6.46 -3.87
N ILE A 145 2.53 -5.44 -4.68
CA ILE A 145 2.68 -4.05 -4.21
C ILE A 145 1.39 -3.53 -3.58
N ILE A 146 0.25 -3.83 -4.19
CA ILE A 146 -1.06 -3.46 -3.65
C ILE A 146 -1.28 -4.13 -2.30
N LEU A 147 -1.05 -5.43 -2.22
CA LEU A 147 -1.27 -6.20 -0.99
C LEU A 147 -0.35 -5.74 0.15
N THR A 148 0.96 -5.61 -0.10
CA THR A 148 1.92 -5.19 0.93
C THR A 148 1.64 -3.76 1.40
N THR A 149 1.32 -2.86 0.47
CA THR A 149 0.96 -1.48 0.80
C THR A 149 -0.32 -1.42 1.60
N PHE A 150 -1.34 -2.18 1.21
CA PHE A 150 -2.60 -2.26 1.94
C PHE A 150 -2.38 -2.78 3.36
N LEU A 151 -1.68 -3.89 3.53
CA LEU A 151 -1.37 -4.46 4.85
C LEU A 151 -0.59 -3.48 5.73
N ARG A 152 0.39 -2.76 5.16
CA ARG A 152 1.15 -1.73 5.86
C ARG A 152 0.24 -0.61 6.36
N CYS A 153 -0.59 -0.06 5.48
CA CYS A 153 -1.52 1.03 5.82
C CYS A 153 -2.58 0.57 6.84
N TYR A 154 -3.11 -0.64 6.67
CA TYR A 154 -4.06 -1.23 7.59
C TYR A 154 -3.48 -1.45 9.00
N TYR A 155 -2.23 -1.94 9.09
CA TYR A 155 -1.55 -2.09 10.38
C TYR A 155 -1.36 -0.76 11.10
N VAL A 156 -0.91 0.29 10.39
CA VAL A 156 -0.76 1.63 10.95
C VAL A 156 -2.11 2.14 11.47
N LEU A 157 -3.17 1.96 10.69
CA LEU A 157 -4.53 2.32 11.12
C LEU A 157 -4.95 1.55 12.38
N GLY A 158 -4.70 0.24 12.43
CA GLY A 158 -5.02 -0.58 13.59
C GLY A 158 -4.32 -0.11 14.87
N LEU A 159 -3.09 0.38 14.77
CA LEU A 159 -2.39 1.00 15.90
C LEU A 159 -3.05 2.31 16.34
N ILE A 160 -3.44 3.16 15.39
CA ILE A 160 -4.11 4.43 15.70
C ILE A 160 -5.44 4.18 16.40
N LEU A 161 -6.26 3.24 15.90
CA LEU A 161 -7.55 2.89 16.49
C LEU A 161 -7.42 2.29 17.89
N LYS A 162 -6.34 1.54 18.16
CA LYS A 162 -6.05 1.05 19.52
C LYS A 162 -5.75 2.17 20.51
N MET A 163 -5.18 3.29 20.06
CA MET A 163 -4.89 4.45 20.93
C MET A 163 -6.13 5.30 21.20
N GLN A 164 -7.19 5.14 20.41
CA GLN A 164 -8.48 5.83 20.60
C GLN A 164 -9.33 5.20 21.72
N LYS A 165 -9.12 3.92 22.02
CA LYS A 165 -9.74 3.22 23.15
C LYS A 165 -9.01 3.55 24.45
#